data_AF-A0A1E1XDS9-F1
#
_entry.id   AF-A0A1E1XDS9-F1
#
_cell.length_a   1.000
_cell.length_b   1.000
_cell.length_c   1.000
_cell.angle_alpha   90.00
_cell.angle_beta   90.00
_cell.angle_gamma   90.00
#
_symmetry.space_group_name_H-M   'P 1'
#
loop_
_entity.id
_entity.type
_entity.pdbx_description
1 polymer ?
#
loop_
_entity_poly.entity_id
_entity_poly.type
_entity_poly.pdbx_seq_one_letter_code
_entity_poly.pdbx_strand_id
1 'polypeptide(L)'
;VFKLKTGGQGKGSLADSLLDHCSKQQPVLFGARKTSLQQLVLKRALDILGPAWRLCDEPRDAWRRLLRLFSLGTPWDMEEAGETPQVYGLQLVAAGKMVFPEYQVIRTQAVFSSRLDLVRYEASRILETELIQATTEKKWDKAKQLFYDIEKLAKSTDALERQERDQLLPPFLRHFSMCGVYTRCRCLGIDVLQRLKEHRHAIKVLQDLLGQKLYCQSRRGHWWDRLALNLEVHLGKPNEALKVLHEALDDPSISPAARHALVTRANRLAAKMPKGVSPTLQFLLKLEKWDALPQVEIKGQLAERMVPGRTNLFAARDGTTMEVISVEEVALRHYSMQGYPKGVHGEGSTFHALFGLLCWDVIYVSGVPDAFRSAYQALPLDLHSDCFFTNREEHFLKAFRAISESTIQELEEKVAAAYSAHYGKSSLVQWDRFSCTDIQEIVRCLGPTVLSRVCELLARQFRHRRSGLPDLLVWNPETNKAKAAEVKGPGDTLSPKQVVWLRELLALDVDCEVCRVAATSSKRLQKKKNGADEKVCSEQMD
;
A
#
# COMPACT_ATOMS: atom_id res chain seq x y z
N VAL A 1 -48.57 -5.11 15.25
CA VAL A 1 -47.85 -3.92 14.74
C VAL A 1 -47.24 -3.17 15.93
N PHE A 2 -45.92 -3.05 16.00
CA PHE A 2 -45.25 -2.25 17.05
C PHE A 2 -45.19 -0.79 16.57
N LYS A 3 -45.68 0.15 17.39
CA LYS A 3 -45.64 1.58 17.06
C LYS A 3 -44.26 2.15 17.46
N LEU A 4 -43.28 2.04 16.55
CA LEU A 4 -41.93 2.58 16.75
C LEU A 4 -41.86 4.03 16.25
N LYS A 5 -41.29 4.93 17.06
CA LYS A 5 -40.83 6.23 16.56
C LYS A 5 -39.44 6.01 15.95
N THR A 6 -39.36 6.05 14.63
CA THR A 6 -38.11 5.76 13.90
C THR A 6 -37.41 7.08 13.57
N GLY A 7 -36.14 7.22 13.97
CA GLY A 7 -35.33 8.41 13.69
C GLY A 7 -34.68 8.43 12.29
N GLY A 8 -34.80 7.36 11.50
CA GLY A 8 -34.17 7.25 10.18
C GLY A 8 -34.83 6.22 9.25
N GLN A 9 -34.50 6.26 7.95
CA GLN A 9 -35.16 5.46 6.89
C GLN A 9 -34.40 4.18 6.46
N GLY A 10 -33.41 3.72 7.24
CA GLY A 10 -32.60 2.54 6.90
C GLY A 10 -32.94 1.27 7.70
N LYS A 11 -32.74 0.08 7.10
CA LYS A 11 -32.92 -1.22 7.78
C LYS A 11 -32.15 -1.32 9.10
N GLY A 12 -30.91 -0.81 9.15
CA GLY A 12 -30.10 -0.78 10.38
C GLY A 12 -30.71 0.13 11.46
N SER A 13 -31.11 1.35 11.09
CA SER A 13 -31.76 2.30 12.01
C SER A 13 -33.09 1.76 12.57
N LEU A 14 -33.85 1.00 11.77
CA LEU A 14 -35.07 0.32 12.22
C LEU A 14 -34.75 -0.80 13.22
N ALA A 15 -33.72 -1.61 12.96
CA ALA A 15 -33.27 -2.66 13.86
C ALA A 15 -32.80 -2.07 15.20
N ASP A 16 -31.98 -1.02 15.17
CA ASP A 16 -31.50 -0.32 16.36
C ASP A 16 -32.66 0.31 17.15
N SER A 17 -33.61 0.96 16.47
CA SER A 17 -34.81 1.55 17.11
C SER A 17 -35.69 0.48 17.75
N LEU A 18 -35.80 -0.70 17.13
CA LEU A 18 -36.55 -1.83 17.69
C LEU A 18 -35.85 -2.42 18.92
N LEU A 19 -34.53 -2.59 18.88
CA LEU A 19 -33.72 -3.07 20.02
C LEU A 19 -33.76 -2.09 21.19
N ASP A 20 -33.59 -0.80 20.92
CA ASP A 20 -33.68 0.27 21.92
C ASP A 20 -35.07 0.32 22.56
N HIS A 21 -36.14 0.24 21.76
CA HIS A 21 -37.51 0.17 22.25
C HIS A 21 -37.76 -1.07 23.14
N CYS A 22 -37.18 -2.22 22.78
CA CYS A 22 -37.25 -3.43 23.60
C CYS A 22 -36.49 -3.28 24.93
N SER A 23 -35.36 -2.58 24.94
CA SER A 23 -34.51 -2.40 26.13
C SER A 23 -35.11 -1.44 27.18
N LYS A 24 -35.94 -0.48 26.73
CA LYS A 24 -36.49 0.60 27.57
C LYS A 24 -37.82 0.25 28.25
N GLN A 25 -38.48 -0.86 27.90
CA GLN A 25 -39.78 -1.24 28.50
C GLN A 25 -39.66 -2.39 29.50
N GLN A 26 -40.21 -2.17 30.70
CA GLN A 26 -40.39 -3.19 31.75
C GLN A 26 -41.36 -4.30 31.27
N PRO A 27 -41.25 -5.55 31.78
CA PRO A 27 -42.12 -6.65 31.38
C PRO A 27 -43.59 -6.32 31.61
N VAL A 28 -44.42 -6.53 30.58
CA VAL A 28 -45.86 -6.26 30.62
C VAL A 28 -46.55 -7.33 31.48
N LEU A 29 -47.26 -6.88 32.53
CA LEU A 29 -48.05 -7.71 33.44
C LEU A 29 -49.37 -8.10 32.77
N PHE A 30 -49.66 -9.41 32.67
CA PHE A 30 -50.97 -10.04 32.89
C PHE A 30 -50.79 -11.57 32.82
N GLY A 31 -51.03 -12.28 33.93
CA GLY A 31 -51.24 -13.74 33.99
C GLY A 31 -50.06 -14.65 33.58
N ALA A 32 -49.47 -15.34 34.57
CA ALA A 32 -48.57 -16.50 34.47
C ALA A 32 -47.50 -16.50 33.35
N ARG A 33 -46.24 -16.24 33.77
CA ARG A 33 -44.96 -16.14 33.02
C ARG A 33 -44.67 -14.76 32.41
N LYS A 34 -43.83 -13.99 33.12
CA LYS A 34 -43.23 -12.72 32.65
C LYS A 34 -42.46 -12.98 31.35
N THR A 35 -43.06 -12.65 30.22
CA THR A 35 -42.39 -12.68 28.91
C THR A 35 -41.97 -11.25 28.58
N SER A 36 -40.69 -10.98 28.39
CA SER A 36 -40.23 -9.62 28.09
C SER A 36 -40.72 -9.15 26.72
N LEU A 37 -40.84 -7.83 26.51
CA LEU A 37 -41.18 -7.28 25.19
C LEU A 37 -40.19 -7.78 24.12
N GLN A 38 -38.92 -7.92 24.48
CA GLN A 38 -37.87 -8.49 23.65
C GLN A 38 -38.19 -9.92 23.20
N GLN A 39 -38.72 -10.78 24.08
CA GLN A 39 -39.11 -12.15 23.74
C GLN A 39 -40.33 -12.18 22.80
N LEU A 40 -41.30 -11.28 22.97
CA LEU A 40 -42.47 -11.18 22.07
C LEU A 40 -42.06 -10.69 20.68
N VAL A 41 -41.18 -9.68 20.62
CA VAL A 41 -40.60 -9.17 19.37
C VAL A 41 -39.80 -10.26 18.68
N LEU A 42 -38.94 -10.96 19.41
CA LEU A 42 -38.15 -12.08 18.88
C LEU A 42 -39.05 -13.19 18.33
N LYS A 43 -40.10 -13.58 19.06
CA LYS A 43 -41.06 -14.59 18.59
C LYS A 43 -41.70 -14.18 17.27
N ARG A 44 -42.26 -12.97 17.19
CA ARG A 44 -42.86 -12.47 15.92
C ARG A 44 -41.83 -12.36 14.80
N ALA A 45 -40.60 -11.96 15.10
CA ALA A 45 -39.54 -11.89 14.10
C ALA A 45 -39.18 -13.29 13.57
N LEU A 46 -39.11 -14.30 14.44
CA LEU A 46 -38.88 -15.69 14.07
C LEU A 46 -40.06 -16.27 13.27
N ASP A 47 -41.31 -15.95 13.65
CA ASP A 47 -42.50 -16.37 12.91
C ASP A 47 -42.51 -15.80 11.48
N ILE A 48 -42.06 -14.54 11.30
CA ILE A 48 -41.90 -13.90 9.97
C ILE A 48 -40.72 -14.49 9.20
N LEU A 49 -39.60 -14.75 9.88
CA LEU A 49 -38.38 -15.28 9.25
C LEU A 49 -38.59 -16.70 8.72
N GLY A 50 -39.39 -17.51 9.42
CA GLY A 50 -39.59 -18.92 9.11
C GLY A 50 -38.35 -19.77 9.44
N PRO A 51 -38.24 -20.99 8.86
CA PRO A 51 -37.08 -21.85 9.04
C PRO A 51 -35.79 -21.16 8.57
N ALA A 52 -34.82 -21.05 9.47
CA ALA A 52 -33.53 -20.45 9.19
C ALA A 52 -32.41 -21.32 9.75
N TRP A 53 -31.29 -21.35 9.03
CA TRP A 53 -30.10 -22.10 9.42
C TRP A 53 -28.94 -21.14 9.63
N ARG A 54 -28.17 -21.41 10.69
CA ARG A 54 -26.92 -20.72 11.00
C ARG A 54 -25.88 -21.78 11.26
N LEU A 55 -24.68 -21.62 10.69
CA LEU A 55 -23.56 -22.50 11.00
C LEU A 55 -23.26 -22.46 12.50
N CYS A 56 -22.98 -23.63 13.08
CA CYS A 56 -22.52 -23.72 14.46
C CYS A 56 -21.19 -22.98 14.62
N ASP A 57 -21.06 -22.21 15.70
CA ASP A 57 -19.91 -21.32 15.91
C ASP A 57 -18.60 -22.11 16.01
N GLU A 58 -18.57 -23.22 16.77
CA GLU A 58 -17.34 -24.00 17.00
C GLU A 58 -16.74 -24.63 15.72
N PRO A 59 -17.48 -25.40 14.89
CA PRO A 59 -16.95 -25.90 13.62
C PRO A 59 -16.55 -24.78 12.66
N ARG A 60 -17.35 -23.70 12.59
CA ARG A 60 -17.04 -22.54 11.75
C ARG A 60 -15.72 -21.90 12.16
N ASP A 61 -15.51 -21.69 13.46
CA ASP A 61 -14.31 -21.03 13.98
C ASP A 61 -13.08 -21.95 13.83
N ALA A 62 -13.24 -23.27 13.91
CA ALA A 62 -12.18 -24.23 13.56
C ALA A 62 -11.78 -24.11 12.08
N TRP A 63 -12.75 -24.04 11.17
CA TRP A 63 -12.49 -23.83 9.73
C TRP A 63 -11.85 -22.49 9.44
N ARG A 64 -12.27 -21.41 10.10
CA ARG A 64 -11.65 -20.09 9.97
C ARG A 64 -10.18 -20.08 10.37
N ARG A 65 -9.83 -20.79 11.45
CA ARG A 65 -8.41 -20.95 11.85
C ARG A 65 -7.61 -21.72 10.82
N LEU A 66 -8.17 -22.78 10.25
CA LEU A 66 -7.51 -23.54 9.17
C LEU A 66 -7.27 -22.66 7.93
N LEU A 67 -8.28 -21.89 7.51
CA LEU A 67 -8.15 -20.93 6.40
C LEU A 67 -7.06 -19.90 6.66
N ARG A 68 -6.98 -19.38 7.90
CA ARG A 68 -5.95 -18.42 8.29
C ARG A 68 -4.55 -19.02 8.28
N LEU A 69 -4.38 -20.26 8.72
CA LEU A 69 -3.10 -20.96 8.66
C LEU A 69 -2.69 -21.25 7.22
N PHE A 70 -3.64 -21.53 6.33
CA PHE A 70 -3.42 -21.68 4.91
C PHE A 70 -2.96 -20.36 4.26
N SER A 71 -3.56 -19.23 4.67
CA SER A 71 -3.34 -17.92 4.06
C SER A 71 -2.16 -17.12 4.64
N LEU A 72 -1.37 -17.65 5.58
CA LEU A 72 -0.21 -16.91 6.13
C LEU A 72 0.78 -16.46 5.05
N GLY A 73 0.81 -17.18 3.92
CA GLY A 73 1.64 -16.87 2.75
C GLY A 73 1.06 -15.86 1.77
N THR A 74 -0.17 -15.41 1.98
CA THR A 74 -0.81 -14.41 1.12
C THR A 74 -0.29 -13.02 1.49
N PRO A 75 0.14 -12.19 0.53
CA PRO A 75 0.56 -10.82 0.81
C PRO A 75 -0.50 -10.05 1.60
N TRP A 76 -0.09 -9.33 2.65
CA TRP A 76 -0.97 -8.60 3.58
C TRP A 76 -1.94 -7.62 2.89
N ASP A 77 -1.59 -7.13 1.70
CA ASP A 77 -2.35 -6.13 0.94
C ASP A 77 -3.49 -6.79 0.17
N MET A 78 -3.40 -8.10 -0.04
CA MET A 78 -4.46 -8.95 -0.56
C MET A 78 -5.32 -9.54 0.57
N GLU A 79 -4.89 -9.47 1.84
CA GLU A 79 -5.67 -9.90 3.01
C GLU A 79 -6.78 -8.90 3.41
N GLU A 80 -6.67 -7.62 3.02
CA GLU A 80 -7.67 -6.58 3.32
C GLU A 80 -9.05 -6.84 2.68
N ALA A 81 -9.14 -7.78 1.74
CA ALA A 81 -10.38 -8.19 1.08
C ALA A 81 -11.20 -9.26 1.85
N GLY A 82 -10.79 -9.65 3.06
CA GLY A 82 -11.57 -10.50 3.97
C GLY A 82 -11.38 -12.02 3.78
N GLU A 83 -12.35 -12.82 4.24
CA GLU A 83 -12.32 -14.30 4.15
C GLU A 83 -12.67 -14.83 2.74
N THR A 84 -13.44 -14.06 1.96
CA THR A 84 -13.94 -14.42 0.63
C THR A 84 -12.85 -14.67 -0.42
N PRO A 85 -11.78 -13.85 -0.53
CA PRO A 85 -10.66 -14.10 -1.45
C PRO A 85 -9.91 -15.40 -1.15
N GLN A 86 -9.84 -15.83 0.12
CA GLN A 86 -9.09 -17.03 0.52
C GLN A 86 -9.82 -18.31 0.08
N VAL A 87 -11.13 -18.35 0.28
CA VAL A 87 -11.98 -19.46 -0.19
C VAL A 87 -12.01 -19.51 -1.72
N TYR A 88 -12.08 -18.35 -2.38
CA TYR A 88 -12.00 -18.27 -3.84
C TYR A 88 -10.64 -18.76 -4.36
N GLY A 89 -9.54 -18.39 -3.71
CA GLY A 89 -8.20 -18.90 -4.03
C GLY A 89 -8.13 -20.43 -3.96
N LEU A 90 -8.68 -21.03 -2.90
CA LEU A 90 -8.78 -22.50 -2.78
C LEU A 90 -9.59 -23.13 -3.92
N GLN A 91 -10.69 -22.50 -4.34
CA GLN A 91 -11.49 -22.98 -5.48
C GLN A 91 -10.70 -22.92 -6.80
N LEU A 92 -9.94 -21.85 -7.03
CA LEU A 92 -9.11 -21.72 -8.23
C LEU A 92 -7.99 -22.76 -8.26
N VAL A 93 -7.39 -23.06 -7.10
CA VAL A 93 -6.40 -24.14 -6.96
C VAL A 93 -7.04 -25.50 -7.24
N ALA A 94 -8.18 -25.79 -6.62
CA ALA A 94 -8.90 -27.06 -6.85
C ALA A 94 -9.34 -27.24 -8.30
N ALA A 95 -9.65 -26.14 -9.00
CA ALA A 95 -9.99 -26.13 -10.43
C ALA A 95 -8.77 -26.16 -11.37
N GLY A 96 -7.53 -26.18 -10.85
CA GLY A 96 -6.31 -26.13 -11.66
C GLY A 96 -6.07 -24.79 -12.37
N LYS A 97 -6.81 -23.74 -12.02
CA LYS A 97 -6.73 -22.40 -12.63
C LYS A 97 -5.69 -21.50 -11.98
N MET A 98 -5.15 -21.90 -10.83
CA MET A 98 -4.10 -21.19 -10.11
C MET A 98 -2.93 -22.13 -9.88
N VAL A 99 -1.81 -21.84 -10.54
CA VAL A 99 -0.57 -22.61 -10.45
C VAL A 99 0.47 -21.78 -9.68
N PHE A 100 1.27 -22.43 -8.84
CA PHE A 100 2.30 -21.77 -8.05
C PHE A 100 3.72 -22.11 -8.57
N PRO A 101 4.71 -21.25 -8.27
CA PRO A 101 6.13 -21.56 -8.47
C PRO A 101 6.55 -22.87 -7.78
N GLU A 102 7.58 -23.50 -8.32
CA GLU A 102 8.17 -24.70 -7.74
C GLU A 102 9.27 -24.30 -6.76
N TYR A 103 9.20 -24.84 -5.55
CA TYR A 103 10.16 -24.59 -4.48
C TYR A 103 10.05 -25.67 -3.40
N GLN A 104 11.04 -25.75 -2.52
CA GLN A 104 11.02 -26.64 -1.37
C GLN A 104 10.44 -25.95 -0.13
N VAL A 105 9.48 -26.60 0.53
CA VAL A 105 8.94 -26.14 1.82
C VAL A 105 9.87 -26.60 2.95
N ILE A 106 10.55 -25.66 3.60
CA ILE A 106 11.46 -25.92 4.72
C ILE A 106 10.99 -25.13 5.93
N ARG A 107 10.33 -25.80 6.88
CA ARG A 107 9.83 -25.17 8.12
C ARG A 107 10.79 -25.48 9.26
N THR A 108 11.40 -24.46 9.85
CA THR A 108 12.28 -24.60 11.02
C THR A 108 11.70 -23.92 12.26
N GLN A 109 10.97 -22.82 12.08
CA GLN A 109 10.37 -22.08 13.17
C GLN A 109 8.90 -22.46 13.38
N ALA A 110 8.51 -22.59 14.65
CA ALA A 110 7.11 -22.63 15.07
C ALA A 110 6.58 -21.19 15.12
N VAL A 111 5.82 -20.76 14.11
CA VAL A 111 5.16 -19.44 14.09
C VAL A 111 4.21 -19.30 15.27
N PHE A 112 3.43 -20.35 15.53
CA PHE A 112 2.60 -20.46 16.73
C PHE A 112 3.12 -21.59 17.60
N SER A 113 3.49 -21.26 18.83
CA SER A 113 4.07 -22.20 19.80
C SER A 113 3.03 -23.11 20.47
N SER A 114 1.76 -22.68 20.47
CA SER A 114 0.65 -23.41 21.09
C SER A 114 -0.68 -23.01 20.46
N ARG A 115 -1.74 -23.77 20.74
CA ARG A 115 -3.11 -23.39 20.38
C ARG A 115 -3.48 -22.01 20.94
N LEU A 116 -3.08 -21.72 22.18
CA LEU A 116 -3.40 -20.44 22.82
C LEU A 116 -2.72 -19.27 22.11
N ASP A 117 -1.49 -19.47 21.62
CA ASP A 117 -0.76 -18.48 20.83
C ASP A 117 -1.47 -18.13 19.52
N LEU A 118 -1.98 -19.14 18.80
CA LEU A 118 -2.81 -18.94 17.61
C LEU A 118 -4.13 -18.22 17.93
N VAL A 119 -4.80 -18.59 19.03
CA VAL A 119 -6.05 -17.95 19.46
C VAL A 119 -5.82 -16.47 19.83
N ARG A 120 -4.71 -16.14 20.49
CA ARG A 120 -4.32 -14.74 20.78
C ARG A 120 -4.07 -13.94 19.51
N TYR A 121 -3.32 -14.51 18.56
CA TYR A 121 -3.11 -13.90 17.25
C TYR A 121 -4.45 -13.65 16.54
N GLU A 122 -5.34 -14.63 16.55
CA GLU A 122 -6.69 -14.49 15.97
C GLU A 122 -7.49 -13.36 16.63
N ALA A 123 -7.53 -13.31 17.96
CA ALA A 123 -8.21 -12.25 18.70
C ALA A 123 -7.64 -10.87 18.35
N SER A 124 -6.31 -10.74 18.26
CA SER A 124 -5.67 -9.48 17.86
C SER A 124 -6.03 -9.06 16.43
N ARG A 125 -6.17 -10.01 15.50
CA ARG A 125 -6.58 -9.74 14.10
C ARG A 125 -8.04 -9.30 13.98
N ILE A 126 -8.92 -9.81 14.85
CA ILE A 126 -10.31 -9.33 14.93
C ILE A 126 -10.31 -7.86 15.35
N LEU A 127 -9.57 -7.50 16.40
CA LEU A 127 -9.43 -6.10 16.83
C LEU A 127 -8.86 -5.20 15.73
N GLU A 128 -7.85 -5.67 15.00
CA GLU A 128 -7.28 -4.94 13.85
C GLU A 128 -8.34 -4.69 12.76
N THR A 129 -9.11 -5.72 12.43
CA THR A 129 -10.18 -5.63 11.42
C THR A 129 -11.27 -4.65 11.84
N GLU A 130 -11.70 -4.71 13.09
CA GLU A 130 -12.71 -3.79 13.64
C GLU A 130 -12.21 -2.34 13.66
N LEU A 131 -10.93 -2.12 13.98
CA LEU A 131 -10.31 -0.80 13.97
C LEU A 131 -10.20 -0.24 12.55
N ILE A 132 -9.78 -1.06 11.58
CA ILE A 132 -9.75 -0.70 10.16
C ILE A 132 -11.17 -0.35 9.69
N GLN A 133 -12.16 -1.20 9.97
CA GLN A 133 -13.55 -0.96 9.57
C GLN A 133 -14.10 0.33 10.17
N ALA A 134 -13.90 0.57 11.47
CA ALA A 134 -14.35 1.79 12.12
C ALA A 134 -13.70 3.04 11.52
N THR A 135 -12.43 2.95 11.13
CA THR A 135 -11.69 4.04 10.47
C THR A 135 -12.22 4.29 9.05
N THR A 136 -12.44 3.25 8.25
CA THR A 136 -12.99 3.34 6.89
C THR A 136 -14.41 3.90 6.89
N GLU A 137 -15.24 3.48 7.84
CA GLU A 137 -16.60 4.00 8.04
C GLU A 137 -16.63 5.38 8.73
N LYS A 138 -15.47 5.95 9.05
CA LYS A 138 -15.32 7.25 9.73
C LYS A 138 -16.02 7.32 11.09
N LYS A 139 -16.17 6.18 11.79
CA LYS A 139 -16.71 6.07 13.16
C LYS A 139 -15.58 6.33 14.17
N TRP A 140 -15.14 7.58 14.25
CA TRP A 140 -13.91 7.97 14.97
C TRP A 140 -13.95 7.68 16.47
N ASP A 141 -15.10 7.83 17.13
CA ASP A 141 -15.22 7.54 18.57
C ASP A 141 -15.04 6.04 18.87
N LYS A 142 -15.66 5.18 18.04
CA LYS A 142 -15.46 3.72 18.12
C LYS A 142 -14.01 3.36 17.84
N ALA A 143 -13.41 3.93 16.79
CA ALA A 143 -12.02 3.70 16.42
C ALA A 143 -11.06 4.10 17.56
N LYS A 144 -11.33 5.23 18.22
CA LYS A 144 -10.54 5.70 19.37
C LYS A 144 -10.66 4.75 20.57
N GLN A 145 -11.86 4.29 20.90
CA GLN A 145 -12.06 3.33 21.99
C GLN A 145 -11.31 2.03 21.73
N LEU A 146 -11.47 1.45 20.53
CA LEU A 146 -10.74 0.26 20.10
C LEU A 146 -9.22 0.45 20.19
N PHE A 147 -8.72 1.60 19.72
CA PHE A 147 -7.30 1.92 19.82
C PHE A 147 -6.80 1.95 21.28
N TYR A 148 -7.57 2.54 22.21
CA TYR A 148 -7.20 2.58 23.63
C TYR A 148 -7.22 1.21 24.30
N ASP A 149 -8.19 0.36 23.95
CA ASP A 149 -8.22 -1.02 24.42
C ASP A 149 -6.98 -1.79 23.92
N ILE A 150 -6.60 -1.58 22.66
CA ILE A 150 -5.40 -2.19 22.07
C ILE A 150 -4.11 -1.65 22.70
N GLU A 151 -3.99 -0.35 22.97
CA GLU A 151 -2.83 0.22 23.68
C GLU A 151 -2.65 -0.42 25.06
N LYS A 152 -3.75 -0.63 25.79
CA LYS A 152 -3.73 -1.30 27.09
C LYS A 152 -3.27 -2.75 26.95
N LEU A 153 -3.78 -3.47 25.95
CA LEU A 153 -3.38 -4.86 25.68
C LEU A 153 -1.90 -4.96 25.25
N ALA A 154 -1.43 -4.03 24.42
CA ALA A 154 -0.04 -3.98 23.96
C ALA A 154 0.98 -3.74 25.09
N LYS A 155 0.54 -3.12 26.18
CA LYS A 155 1.33 -2.83 27.40
C LYS A 155 1.08 -3.84 28.53
N SER A 156 0.29 -4.88 28.29
CA SER A 156 0.03 -5.92 29.29
C SER A 156 1.24 -6.84 29.50
N THR A 157 1.31 -7.48 30.68
CA THR A 157 2.37 -8.47 30.99
C THR A 157 2.41 -9.60 29.96
N ASP A 158 1.25 -10.12 29.52
CA ASP A 158 1.16 -11.17 28.50
C ASP A 158 1.79 -10.71 27.17
N ALA A 159 1.58 -9.45 26.77
CA ALA A 159 2.23 -8.92 25.57
C ALA A 159 3.75 -8.79 25.76
N LEU A 160 4.21 -8.27 26.89
CA LEU A 160 5.65 -8.07 27.15
C LEU A 160 6.43 -9.39 27.17
N GLU A 161 5.92 -10.43 27.85
CA GLU A 161 6.53 -11.77 27.86
C GLU A 161 6.62 -12.37 26.45
N ARG A 162 5.62 -12.11 25.60
CA ARG A 162 5.62 -12.60 24.21
C ARG A 162 6.59 -11.88 23.32
N GLN A 163 6.94 -10.62 23.61
CA GLN A 163 7.96 -9.90 22.85
C GLN A 163 9.33 -10.57 22.95
N GLU A 164 9.69 -11.14 24.10
CA GLU A 164 10.96 -11.87 24.28
C GLU A 164 11.01 -13.09 23.37
N ARG A 165 9.90 -13.83 23.25
CA ARG A 165 9.82 -14.96 22.33
C ARG A 165 9.87 -14.51 20.87
N ASP A 166 9.15 -13.44 20.52
CA ASP A 166 9.09 -12.95 19.14
C ASP A 166 10.47 -12.46 18.64
N GLN A 167 11.38 -12.08 19.54
CA GLN A 167 12.77 -11.77 19.20
C GLN A 167 13.48 -12.95 18.52
N LEU A 168 13.15 -14.18 18.93
CA LEU A 168 13.73 -15.42 18.38
C LEU A 168 13.19 -15.73 16.98
N LEU A 169 12.04 -15.16 16.59
CA LEU A 169 11.50 -15.33 15.26
C LEU A 169 12.25 -14.44 14.26
N PRO A 170 12.49 -14.92 13.03
CA PRO A 170 12.92 -14.06 11.92
C PRO A 170 11.97 -12.87 11.72
N PRO A 171 12.46 -11.67 11.34
CA PRO A 171 11.64 -10.47 11.21
C PRO A 171 10.39 -10.65 10.35
N PHE A 172 10.47 -11.43 9.27
CA PHE A 172 9.35 -11.71 8.38
C PHE A 172 8.26 -12.61 8.99
N LEU A 173 8.57 -13.41 10.02
CA LEU A 173 7.59 -14.22 10.74
C LEU A 173 6.95 -13.49 11.92
N ARG A 174 7.61 -12.47 12.49
CA ARG A 174 7.06 -11.63 13.57
C ARG A 174 5.78 -10.91 13.17
N HIS A 175 5.51 -10.77 11.87
CA HIS A 175 4.25 -10.22 11.38
C HIS A 175 3.03 -11.06 11.79
N PHE A 176 3.22 -12.37 12.00
CA PHE A 176 2.17 -13.31 12.38
C PHE A 176 2.07 -13.48 13.91
N SER A 177 2.58 -12.52 14.70
CA SER A 177 2.45 -12.53 16.15
C SER A 177 1.39 -11.52 16.63
N MET A 178 0.85 -11.78 17.81
CA MET A 178 -0.10 -10.88 18.49
C MET A 178 0.51 -9.49 18.73
N CYS A 179 1.77 -9.43 19.17
CA CYS A 179 2.48 -8.16 19.38
C CYS A 179 2.74 -7.41 18.06
N GLY A 180 3.04 -8.14 16.98
CA GLY A 180 3.12 -7.58 15.63
C GLY A 180 1.81 -6.92 15.19
N VAL A 181 0.68 -7.60 15.45
CA VAL A 181 -0.66 -7.09 15.17
C VAL A 181 -0.97 -5.83 15.97
N TYR A 182 -0.75 -5.86 17.28
CA TYR A 182 -0.94 -4.66 18.11
C TYR A 182 -0.10 -3.50 17.62
N THR A 183 1.16 -3.71 17.24
CA THR A 183 2.01 -2.63 16.68
C THR A 183 1.41 -2.04 15.40
N ARG A 184 0.81 -2.84 14.52
CA ARG A 184 0.10 -2.33 13.33
C ARG A 184 -1.13 -1.52 13.69
N CYS A 185 -1.93 -1.99 14.64
CA CYS A 185 -3.07 -1.23 15.17
C CYS A 185 -2.61 0.10 15.77
N ARG A 186 -1.47 0.13 16.48
CA ARG A 186 -0.87 1.36 16.99
C ARG A 186 -0.47 2.33 15.88
N CYS A 187 0.06 1.80 14.77
CA CYS A 187 0.34 2.62 13.58
C CYS A 187 -0.93 3.28 13.03
N LEU A 188 -2.02 2.53 12.91
CA LEU A 188 -3.32 3.04 12.45
C LEU A 188 -3.93 4.03 13.46
N GLY A 189 -3.76 3.76 14.76
CA GLY A 189 -4.22 4.61 15.85
C GLY A 189 -3.64 6.03 15.82
N ILE A 190 -2.44 6.22 15.27
CA ILE A 190 -1.87 7.56 15.06
C ILE A 190 -2.78 8.42 14.18
N ASP A 191 -3.30 7.86 13.08
CA ASP A 191 -4.19 8.58 12.17
C ASP A 191 -5.53 8.90 12.84
N VAL A 192 -6.06 7.96 13.65
CA VAL A 192 -7.26 8.17 14.47
C VAL A 192 -7.06 9.34 15.44
N LEU A 193 -5.97 9.34 16.20
CA LEU A 193 -5.65 10.41 17.14
C LEU A 193 -5.48 11.76 16.44
N GLN A 194 -4.77 11.80 15.31
CA GLN A 194 -4.56 13.02 14.54
C GLN A 194 -5.87 13.56 13.97
N ARG A 195 -6.77 12.69 13.50
CA ARG A 195 -8.09 13.09 13.02
C ARG A 195 -8.95 13.71 14.13
N LEU A 196 -8.82 13.20 15.35
CA LEU A 196 -9.47 13.70 16.56
C LEU A 196 -8.70 14.85 17.24
N LYS A 197 -7.64 15.36 16.60
CA LYS A 197 -6.79 16.45 17.10
C LYS A 197 -6.05 16.15 18.42
N GLU A 198 -5.90 14.88 18.78
CA GLU A 198 -5.15 14.42 19.95
C GLU A 198 -3.65 14.29 19.66
N HIS A 199 -3.06 15.35 19.10
CA HIS A 199 -1.68 15.34 18.61
C HIS A 199 -0.64 15.07 19.70
N ARG A 200 -0.91 15.49 20.96
CA ARG A 200 -0.02 15.18 22.10
C ARG A 200 0.05 13.69 22.38
N HIS A 201 -1.08 12.98 22.26
CA HIS A 201 -1.09 11.53 22.44
C HIS A 201 -0.42 10.84 21.25
N ALA A 202 -0.71 11.30 20.03
CA ALA A 202 -0.08 10.77 18.81
C ALA A 202 1.45 10.85 18.89
N ILE A 203 2.01 11.95 19.40
CA ILE A 203 3.46 12.11 19.63
C ILE A 203 4.01 11.07 20.60
N LYS A 204 3.34 10.82 21.74
CA LYS A 204 3.78 9.79 22.70
C LYS A 204 3.80 8.40 22.06
N VAL A 205 2.75 8.06 21.32
CA VAL A 205 2.67 6.77 20.62
C VAL A 205 3.77 6.65 19.56
N LEU A 206 4.05 7.71 18.81
CA LEU A 206 5.15 7.75 17.85
C LEU A 206 6.53 7.58 18.50
N GLN A 207 6.77 8.22 19.65
CA GLN A 207 8.00 8.07 20.43
C GLN A 207 8.15 6.63 20.95
N ASP A 208 7.09 6.04 21.50
CA ASP A 208 7.06 4.64 21.94
C ASP A 208 7.37 3.68 20.77
N LEU A 209 6.79 3.92 19.59
CA LEU A 209 7.00 3.10 18.39
C LEU A 209 8.43 3.21 17.84
N LEU A 210 9.02 4.40 17.89
CA LEU A 210 10.41 4.65 17.50
C LEU A 210 11.41 4.04 18.50
N GLY A 211 11.03 3.90 19.76
CA GLY A 211 11.86 3.30 20.82
C GLY A 211 12.04 1.78 20.69
N GLN A 212 11.08 1.06 20.10
CA GLN A 212 11.18 -0.38 19.91
C GLN A 212 11.86 -0.80 18.59
N LYS A 213 12.49 -1.98 18.57
CA LYS A 213 13.30 -2.47 17.45
C LYS A 213 12.79 -3.78 16.80
N LEU A 214 11.62 -4.28 17.22
CA LEU A 214 11.15 -5.62 16.83
C LEU A 214 10.17 -5.61 15.68
N TYR A 215 9.16 -4.75 15.76
CA TYR A 215 7.98 -4.81 14.91
C TYR A 215 7.93 -3.61 13.97
N CYS A 216 7.41 -3.83 12.76
CA CYS A 216 7.11 -2.77 11.80
C CYS A 216 8.29 -1.81 11.50
N GLN A 217 9.54 -2.28 11.57
CA GLN A 217 10.73 -1.43 11.44
C GLN A 217 10.79 -0.67 10.10
N SER A 218 10.24 -1.26 9.04
CA SER A 218 10.04 -0.60 7.75
C SER A 218 9.12 0.64 7.77
N ARG A 219 8.39 0.92 8.86
CA ARG A 219 7.57 2.13 9.03
C ARG A 219 8.29 3.27 9.75
N ARG A 220 9.53 3.07 10.24
CA ARG A 220 10.26 4.07 11.02
C ARG A 220 10.38 5.43 10.35
N GLY A 221 10.72 5.46 9.06
CA GLY A 221 10.77 6.71 8.31
C GLY A 221 9.44 7.47 8.28
N HIS A 222 8.31 6.75 8.22
CA HIS A 222 6.98 7.36 8.34
C HIS A 222 6.70 7.86 9.75
N TRP A 223 7.08 7.10 10.79
CA TRP A 223 6.94 7.54 12.19
C TRP A 223 7.74 8.83 12.46
N TRP A 224 8.99 8.90 11.99
CA TRP A 224 9.80 10.11 12.06
C TRP A 224 9.14 11.32 11.39
N ASP A 225 8.64 11.15 10.16
CA ASP A 225 7.97 12.24 9.44
C ASP A 225 6.70 12.72 10.17
N ARG A 226 5.86 11.78 10.66
CA ARG A 226 4.65 12.14 11.42
C ARG A 226 4.98 12.80 12.75
N LEU A 227 6.05 12.38 13.43
CA LEU A 227 6.50 12.98 14.68
C LEU A 227 6.95 14.43 14.44
N ALA A 228 7.82 14.65 13.45
CA ALA A 228 8.27 15.98 13.07
C ALA A 228 7.10 16.88 12.64
N LEU A 229 6.17 16.36 11.83
CA LEU A 229 4.97 17.09 11.41
C LEU A 229 4.08 17.49 12.60
N ASN A 230 3.83 16.58 13.55
CA ASN A 230 2.99 16.87 14.70
C ASN A 230 3.61 17.95 15.60
N LEU A 231 4.93 17.93 15.80
CA LEU A 231 5.65 18.94 16.54
C LEU A 231 5.63 20.30 15.83
N GLU A 232 5.94 20.31 14.53
CA GLU A 232 6.00 21.52 13.69
C GLU A 232 4.62 22.17 13.57
N VAL A 233 3.65 21.44 13.00
CA VAL A 233 2.39 22.00 12.50
C VAL A 233 1.34 22.09 13.61
N HIS A 234 1.25 21.07 14.47
CA HIS A 234 0.13 20.94 15.41
C HIS A 234 0.44 21.42 16.82
N LEU A 235 1.69 21.31 17.27
CA LEU A 235 2.10 21.82 18.59
C LEU A 235 2.87 23.14 18.55
N GLY A 236 3.20 23.67 17.36
CA GLY A 236 3.93 24.93 17.22
C GLY A 236 5.34 24.88 17.81
N LYS A 237 5.99 23.71 17.75
CA LYS A 237 7.33 23.43 18.31
C LYS A 237 8.37 23.16 17.21
N PRO A 238 8.70 24.15 16.36
CA PRO A 238 9.61 23.94 15.23
C PRO A 238 11.04 23.58 15.64
N ASN A 239 11.53 24.07 16.78
CA ASN A 239 12.86 23.73 17.28
C ASN A 239 12.94 22.26 17.74
N GLU A 240 11.88 21.71 18.33
CA GLU A 240 11.82 20.28 18.66
C GLU A 240 11.69 19.44 17.39
N ALA A 241 10.94 19.90 16.39
CA ALA A 241 10.86 19.24 15.10
C ALA A 241 12.21 19.18 14.38
N LEU A 242 13.05 20.23 14.43
CA LEU A 242 14.41 20.20 13.88
C LEU A 242 15.32 19.18 14.58
N LYS A 243 15.20 19.03 15.92
CA LYS A 243 15.94 17.99 16.66
C LYS A 243 15.52 16.59 16.23
N VAL A 244 14.21 16.36 16.14
CA VAL A 244 13.65 15.09 15.64
C VAL A 244 14.11 14.80 14.21
N LEU A 245 14.17 15.81 13.34
CA LEU A 245 14.64 15.64 11.97
C LEU A 245 16.13 15.29 11.90
N HIS A 246 16.95 15.87 12.79
CA HIS A 246 18.35 15.49 12.91
C HIS A 246 18.50 14.02 13.34
N GLU A 247 17.82 13.60 14.43
CA GLU A 247 17.83 12.21 14.90
C GLU A 247 17.31 11.23 13.83
N ALA A 248 16.28 11.63 13.08
CA ALA A 248 15.74 10.81 12.01
C ALA A 248 16.75 10.60 10.88
N LEU A 249 17.58 11.60 10.55
CA LEU A 249 18.61 11.47 9.51
C LEU A 249 19.82 10.65 9.96
N ASP A 250 20.01 10.44 11.26
CA ASP A 250 21.02 9.53 11.80
C ASP A 250 20.53 8.06 11.89
N ASP A 251 19.23 7.82 11.70
CA ASP A 251 18.65 6.48 11.76
C ASP A 251 18.99 5.66 10.49
N PRO A 252 19.81 4.60 10.56
CA PRO A 252 20.21 3.82 9.38
C PRO A 252 19.08 2.96 8.79
N SER A 253 17.97 2.81 9.50
CA SER A 253 16.85 1.94 9.09
C SER A 253 15.83 2.64 8.21
N ILE A 254 15.94 3.95 7.98
CA ILE A 254 15.01 4.66 7.10
C ILE A 254 15.33 4.39 5.64
N SER A 255 14.28 4.23 4.83
CA SER A 255 14.46 4.03 3.40
C SER A 255 14.93 5.31 2.71
N PRO A 256 15.58 5.23 1.53
CA PRO A 256 16.00 6.41 0.77
C PRO A 256 14.85 7.40 0.48
N ALA A 257 13.64 6.89 0.22
CA ALA A 257 12.46 7.73 -0.01
C ALA A 257 11.98 8.44 1.26
N ALA A 258 12.03 7.77 2.42
CA ALA A 258 11.71 8.42 3.70
C ALA A 258 12.77 9.46 4.05
N ARG A 259 14.04 9.15 3.82
CA ARG A 259 15.17 10.09 3.99
C ARG A 259 14.97 11.33 3.14
N HIS A 260 14.64 11.18 1.85
CA HIS A 260 14.33 12.32 0.98
C HIS A 260 13.17 13.17 1.51
N ALA A 261 12.08 12.55 1.98
CA ALA A 261 10.94 13.27 2.55
C ALA A 261 11.33 14.09 3.80
N LEU A 262 12.15 13.50 4.68
CA LEU A 262 12.65 14.13 5.90
C LEU A 262 13.61 15.29 5.57
N VAL A 263 14.53 15.10 4.62
CA VAL A 263 15.42 16.16 4.12
C VAL A 263 14.61 17.33 3.54
N THR A 264 13.59 17.05 2.72
CA THR A 264 12.73 18.11 2.15
C THR A 264 12.01 18.89 3.24
N ARG A 265 11.48 18.23 4.29
CA ARG A 265 10.88 18.91 5.44
C ARG A 265 11.92 19.75 6.19
N ALA A 266 13.09 19.18 6.47
CA ALA A 266 14.17 19.84 7.18
C ALA A 266 14.68 21.08 6.43
N ASN A 267 14.87 21.00 5.11
CA ASN A 267 15.21 22.16 4.28
C ASN A 267 14.17 23.28 4.36
N ARG A 268 12.88 22.93 4.24
CA ARG A 268 11.78 23.90 4.36
C ARG A 268 11.76 24.58 5.73
N LEU A 269 11.98 23.80 6.79
CA LEU A 269 11.96 24.32 8.15
C LEU A 269 13.22 25.15 8.47
N ALA A 270 14.39 24.70 8.02
CA ALA A 270 15.66 25.40 8.11
C ALA A 270 15.63 26.77 7.42
N ALA A 271 14.99 26.87 6.25
CA ALA A 271 14.81 28.14 5.54
C ALA A 271 13.98 29.16 6.34
N LYS A 272 12.98 28.68 7.11
CA LYS A 272 12.15 29.53 7.98
C LYS A 272 12.85 29.88 9.30
N MET A 273 13.70 28.99 9.80
CA MET A 273 14.30 29.07 11.13
C MET A 273 15.84 28.91 11.10
N PRO A 274 16.59 29.75 10.35
CA PRO A 274 18.01 29.53 10.10
C PRO A 274 18.86 29.52 11.39
N LYS A 275 18.49 30.32 12.39
CA LYS A 275 19.19 30.38 13.69
C LYS A 275 18.96 29.14 14.57
N GLY A 276 17.94 28.32 14.28
CA GLY A 276 17.59 27.13 15.05
C GLY A 276 18.20 25.83 14.49
N VAL A 277 18.90 25.90 13.36
CA VAL A 277 19.50 24.74 12.69
C VAL A 277 20.86 24.45 13.31
N SER A 278 21.08 23.21 13.78
CA SER A 278 22.39 22.80 14.27
C SER A 278 23.42 22.74 13.12
N PRO A 279 24.72 22.98 13.38
CA PRO A 279 25.76 22.86 12.36
C PRO A 279 25.78 21.48 11.69
N THR A 280 25.57 20.41 12.47
CA THR A 280 25.49 19.04 11.96
C THR A 280 24.33 18.85 11.00
N LEU A 281 23.13 19.33 11.35
CA LEU A 281 21.98 19.25 10.45
C LEU A 281 22.23 20.06 9.18
N GLN A 282 22.83 21.25 9.30
CA GLN A 282 23.15 22.08 8.13
C GLN A 282 24.15 21.39 7.20
N PHE A 283 25.12 20.66 7.74
CA PHE A 283 26.05 19.84 6.96
C PHE A 283 25.32 18.69 6.23
N LEU A 284 24.49 17.93 6.94
CA LEU A 284 23.68 16.85 6.33
C LEU A 284 22.80 17.36 5.19
N LEU A 285 22.12 18.49 5.37
CA LEU A 285 21.26 19.07 4.33
C LEU A 285 22.03 19.51 3.08
N LYS A 286 23.30 19.89 3.22
CA LYS A 286 24.17 20.22 2.07
C LYS A 286 24.57 18.97 1.29
N LEU A 287 24.86 17.86 1.98
CA LEU A 287 25.20 16.58 1.35
C LEU A 287 24.03 15.98 0.58
N GLU A 288 22.82 16.15 1.09
CA GLU A 288 21.58 15.63 0.49
C GLU A 288 21.00 16.57 -0.59
N LYS A 289 21.78 17.54 -1.07
CA LYS A 289 21.37 18.45 -2.13
C LYS A 289 21.45 17.75 -3.48
N TRP A 290 20.40 17.93 -4.25
CA TRP A 290 20.05 17.11 -5.38
C TRP A 290 19.69 18.00 -6.57
N ASP A 291 20.26 17.73 -7.75
CA ASP A 291 19.99 18.52 -8.97
C ASP A 291 18.54 18.40 -9.43
N ALA A 292 18.05 19.37 -10.20
CA ALA A 292 16.69 19.32 -10.73
C ALA A 292 16.52 18.12 -11.68
N LEU A 293 15.41 17.41 -11.56
CA LEU A 293 15.05 16.33 -12.49
C LEU A 293 14.73 16.91 -13.87
N PRO A 294 15.10 16.24 -14.98
CA PRO A 294 14.63 16.60 -16.31
C PRO A 294 13.11 16.61 -16.39
N GLN A 295 12.54 17.61 -17.07
CA GLN A 295 11.09 17.73 -17.23
C GLN A 295 10.74 18.16 -18.65
N VAL A 296 9.61 17.67 -19.14
CA VAL A 296 8.97 18.12 -20.38
C VAL A 296 7.54 18.55 -20.06
N GLU A 297 7.04 19.56 -20.78
CA GLU A 297 5.63 19.94 -20.72
C GLU A 297 4.95 19.62 -22.06
N ILE A 298 3.87 18.85 -22.02
CA ILE A 298 3.05 18.50 -23.17
C ILE A 298 1.62 19.00 -22.98
N LYS A 299 0.88 19.17 -24.07
CA LYS A 299 -0.49 19.68 -24.05
C LYS A 299 -1.49 18.54 -24.29
N GLY A 300 -2.49 18.45 -23.43
CA GLY A 300 -3.65 17.57 -23.60
C GLY A 300 -4.95 18.36 -23.61
N GLN A 301 -5.91 18.02 -24.48
CA GLN A 301 -7.24 18.63 -24.47
C GLN A 301 -8.09 17.98 -23.38
N LEU A 302 -8.72 18.76 -22.48
CA LEU A 302 -9.61 18.19 -21.46
C LEU A 302 -10.89 17.62 -22.08
N ALA A 303 -11.36 16.49 -21.55
CA ALA A 303 -12.65 15.92 -21.92
C ALA A 303 -13.81 16.77 -21.35
N GLU A 304 -14.82 17.08 -22.17
CA GLU A 304 -15.96 17.94 -21.78
C GLU A 304 -16.90 17.26 -20.77
N ARG A 305 -16.98 15.92 -20.79
CA ARG A 305 -17.79 15.15 -19.84
C ARG A 305 -16.95 14.75 -18.63
N MET A 306 -17.19 15.42 -17.51
CA MET A 306 -16.74 14.94 -16.20
C MET A 306 -17.48 13.64 -15.87
N VAL A 307 -16.77 12.51 -15.88
CA VAL A 307 -17.27 11.26 -15.32
C VAL A 307 -17.25 11.39 -13.79
N PRO A 308 -18.37 11.19 -13.08
CA PRO A 308 -18.39 11.26 -11.62
C PRO A 308 -17.31 10.37 -11.01
N GLY A 309 -16.40 10.96 -10.23
CA GLY A 309 -15.30 10.24 -9.57
C GLY A 309 -14.00 10.11 -10.36
N ARG A 310 -13.90 10.60 -11.60
CA ARG A 310 -12.63 10.66 -12.35
C ARG A 310 -12.23 12.11 -12.67
N THR A 311 -11.07 12.53 -12.18
CA THR A 311 -10.42 13.81 -12.50
C THR A 311 -9.36 13.61 -13.60
N ASN A 312 -8.97 14.67 -14.31
CA ASN A 312 -7.89 14.66 -15.32
C ASN A 312 -8.11 13.69 -16.51
N LEU A 313 -9.34 13.61 -17.02
CA LEU A 313 -9.64 12.92 -18.28
C LEU A 313 -9.39 13.84 -19.48
N PHE A 314 -8.71 13.31 -20.49
CA PHE A 314 -8.35 14.02 -21.72
C PHE A 314 -9.12 13.49 -22.91
N ALA A 315 -9.21 14.29 -23.97
CA ALA A 315 -9.85 13.93 -25.22
C ALA A 315 -8.79 13.87 -26.31
N ALA A 316 -8.80 12.79 -27.08
CA ALA A 316 -7.97 12.65 -28.27
C ALA A 316 -8.84 12.25 -29.47
N ARG A 317 -8.41 12.69 -30.65
CA ARG A 317 -9.09 12.39 -31.90
C ARG A 317 -8.48 11.13 -32.49
N ASP A 318 -9.29 10.11 -32.71
CA ASP A 318 -8.92 8.93 -33.49
C ASP A 318 -9.79 8.92 -34.75
N GLY A 319 -9.21 9.31 -35.88
CA GLY A 319 -9.93 9.53 -37.14
C GLY A 319 -11.12 10.50 -36.98
N THR A 320 -12.34 9.97 -37.11
CA THR A 320 -13.59 10.72 -36.98
C THR A 320 -14.17 10.74 -35.56
N THR A 321 -13.68 9.89 -34.66
CA THR A 321 -14.22 9.73 -33.29
C THR A 321 -13.38 10.46 -32.25
N MET A 322 -14.06 11.01 -31.23
CA MET A 322 -13.40 11.57 -30.04
C MET A 322 -13.40 10.53 -28.94
N GLU A 323 -12.21 10.12 -28.53
CA GLU A 323 -11.99 9.17 -27.44
C GLU A 323 -11.63 9.91 -26.14
N VAL A 324 -12.11 9.40 -25.00
CA VAL A 324 -11.70 9.88 -23.68
C VAL A 324 -10.54 9.01 -23.19
N ILE A 325 -9.38 9.63 -23.02
CA ILE A 325 -8.12 8.95 -22.67
C ILE A 325 -7.58 9.43 -21.32
N SER A 326 -6.72 8.63 -20.71
CA SER A 326 -6.02 9.00 -19.47
C SER A 326 -4.87 9.97 -19.74
N VAL A 327 -4.29 10.53 -18.67
CA VAL A 327 -3.12 11.42 -18.79
C VAL A 327 -1.88 10.67 -19.28
N GLU A 328 -1.74 9.41 -18.92
CA GLU A 328 -0.64 8.54 -19.32
C GLU A 328 -0.75 8.16 -20.81
N GLU A 329 -1.97 7.97 -21.32
CA GLU A 329 -2.20 7.74 -22.74
C GLU A 329 -1.86 8.98 -23.60
N VAL A 330 -2.09 10.20 -23.09
CA VAL A 330 -1.62 11.44 -23.75
C VAL A 330 -0.10 11.42 -23.89
N ALA A 331 0.61 11.03 -22.83
CA ALA A 331 2.07 10.94 -22.82
C ALA A 331 2.58 9.82 -23.74
N LEU A 332 1.94 8.64 -23.75
CA LEU A 332 2.28 7.53 -24.67
C LEU A 332 2.21 7.97 -26.14
N ARG A 333 1.12 8.66 -26.53
CA ARG A 333 0.98 9.19 -27.90
C ARG A 333 2.06 10.23 -28.23
N HIS A 334 2.42 11.09 -27.27
CA HIS A 334 3.52 12.04 -27.43
C HIS A 334 4.86 11.33 -27.70
N TYR A 335 5.23 10.34 -26.88
CA TYR A 335 6.49 9.62 -27.05
C TYR A 335 6.52 8.76 -28.32
N SER A 336 5.37 8.23 -28.75
CA SER A 336 5.24 7.58 -30.05
C SER A 336 5.65 8.50 -31.20
N MET A 337 5.20 9.76 -31.19
CA MET A 337 5.62 10.78 -32.16
C MET A 337 7.09 11.21 -32.01
N GLN A 338 7.70 11.02 -30.84
CA GLN A 338 9.13 11.27 -30.59
C GLN A 338 10.03 10.08 -30.97
N GLY A 339 9.49 9.08 -31.65
CA GLY A 339 10.25 7.94 -32.14
C GLY A 339 10.32 6.76 -31.17
N TYR A 340 9.43 6.67 -30.18
CA TYR A 340 9.26 5.48 -29.33
C TYR A 340 7.97 4.74 -29.70
N PRO A 341 7.96 3.89 -30.75
CA PRO A 341 6.75 3.28 -31.30
C PRO A 341 6.03 2.34 -30.33
N LYS A 342 6.73 1.84 -29.30
CA LYS A 342 6.16 0.98 -28.25
C LYS A 342 6.26 1.63 -26.88
N GLY A 343 5.29 1.34 -26.02
CA GLY A 343 5.28 1.85 -24.66
C GLY A 343 4.20 1.20 -23.81
N VAL A 344 4.41 1.21 -22.50
CA VAL A 344 3.50 0.60 -21.53
C VAL A 344 3.31 1.50 -20.32
N HIS A 345 2.05 1.67 -19.92
CA HIS A 345 1.70 2.18 -18.60
C HIS A 345 1.70 1.01 -17.61
N GLY A 346 2.90 0.65 -17.18
CA GLY A 346 3.15 -0.50 -16.30
C GLY A 346 3.25 -0.13 -14.83
N GLU A 347 3.45 1.14 -14.49
CA GLU A 347 3.93 1.54 -13.16
C GLU A 347 5.10 0.63 -12.72
N GLY A 348 5.04 0.05 -11.52
CA GLY A 348 6.05 -0.90 -11.05
C GLY A 348 6.04 -2.28 -11.72
N SER A 349 4.97 -2.66 -12.44
CA SER A 349 4.81 -4.02 -12.96
C SER A 349 5.88 -4.42 -13.98
N THR A 350 6.35 -3.48 -14.81
CA THR A 350 7.40 -3.73 -15.80
C THR A 350 8.70 -4.17 -15.14
N PHE A 351 9.15 -3.42 -14.12
CA PHE A 351 10.38 -3.73 -13.42
C PHE A 351 10.24 -4.96 -12.49
N HIS A 352 9.04 -5.21 -11.95
CA HIS A 352 8.77 -6.47 -11.24
C HIS A 352 8.82 -7.68 -12.16
N ALA A 353 8.34 -7.56 -13.41
CA ALA A 353 8.44 -8.63 -14.41
C ALA A 353 9.90 -8.90 -14.78
N LEU A 354 10.69 -7.85 -15.04
CA LEU A 354 12.13 -7.97 -15.31
C LEU A 354 12.86 -8.66 -14.15
N PHE A 355 12.66 -8.20 -12.91
CA PHE A 355 13.26 -8.82 -11.73
C PHE A 355 12.79 -10.28 -11.54
N GLY A 356 11.48 -10.51 -11.69
CA GLY A 356 10.87 -11.83 -11.54
C GLY A 356 11.42 -12.85 -12.54
N LEU A 357 11.64 -12.45 -13.80
CA LEU A 357 12.13 -13.33 -14.86
C LEU A 357 13.66 -13.51 -14.81
N LEU A 358 14.43 -12.43 -14.61
CA LEU A 358 15.89 -12.49 -14.60
C LEU A 358 16.46 -13.16 -13.33
N CYS A 359 15.73 -13.10 -12.22
CA CYS A 359 16.13 -13.66 -10.93
C CYS A 359 15.19 -14.77 -10.43
N TRP A 360 14.37 -15.37 -11.31
CA TRP A 360 13.38 -16.39 -10.92
C TRP A 360 13.97 -17.48 -10.02
N ASP A 361 15.04 -18.12 -10.48
CA ASP A 361 15.71 -19.23 -9.78
C ASP A 361 16.24 -18.84 -8.41
N VAL A 362 16.61 -17.55 -8.23
CA VAL A 362 17.09 -17.04 -6.94
C VAL A 362 15.92 -16.74 -6.01
N ILE A 363 14.84 -16.14 -6.53
CA ILE A 363 13.63 -15.82 -5.74
C ILE A 363 13.05 -17.11 -5.12
N TYR A 364 12.98 -18.18 -5.91
CA TYR A 364 12.42 -19.48 -5.51
C TYR A 364 13.47 -20.53 -5.12
N VAL A 365 14.71 -20.12 -4.87
CA VAL A 365 15.80 -21.03 -4.52
C VAL A 365 15.46 -21.88 -3.27
N SER A 366 15.82 -23.15 -3.31
CA SER A 366 15.74 -24.05 -2.15
C SER A 366 16.75 -23.67 -1.06
N GLY A 367 16.53 -24.17 0.16
CA GLY A 367 17.50 -24.04 1.24
C GLY A 367 17.36 -22.78 2.08
N VAL A 368 16.39 -21.90 1.80
CA VAL A 368 16.06 -20.75 2.67
C VAL A 368 14.99 -21.16 3.69
N PRO A 369 15.34 -21.28 4.99
CA PRO A 369 14.38 -21.68 6.02
C PRO A 369 13.20 -20.72 6.13
N ASP A 370 12.01 -21.29 6.26
CA ASP A 370 10.74 -20.62 6.53
C ASP A 370 10.27 -19.58 5.50
N ALA A 371 11.02 -19.31 4.43
CA ALA A 371 10.58 -18.45 3.32
C ALA A 371 9.36 -19.03 2.60
N PHE A 372 9.33 -20.35 2.41
CA PHE A 372 8.17 -21.09 1.92
C PHE A 372 7.70 -22.09 2.97
N ARG A 373 6.46 -21.91 3.42
CA ARG A 373 5.78 -22.71 4.44
C ARG A 373 4.64 -23.54 3.88
N SER A 374 4.13 -23.28 2.68
CA SER A 374 3.13 -24.13 2.02
C SER A 374 3.41 -24.19 0.52
N ALA A 375 2.83 -25.17 -0.18
CA ALA A 375 2.93 -25.30 -1.63
C ALA A 375 2.05 -24.27 -2.40
N TYR A 376 1.37 -23.37 -1.69
CA TYR A 376 0.40 -22.42 -2.23
C TYR A 376 0.83 -20.97 -2.00
N GLN A 377 2.14 -20.75 -1.97
CA GLN A 377 2.73 -19.42 -1.90
C GLN A 377 3.14 -18.93 -3.28
N ALA A 378 2.64 -17.75 -3.63
CA ALA A 378 3.08 -17.04 -4.83
C ALA A 378 4.47 -16.40 -4.62
N LEU A 379 4.78 -16.01 -3.39
CA LEU A 379 5.97 -15.24 -3.03
C LEU A 379 6.59 -15.80 -1.74
N PRO A 380 7.92 -15.70 -1.56
CA PRO A 380 8.54 -16.05 -0.30
C PRO A 380 8.14 -15.06 0.80
N LEU A 381 7.93 -15.54 2.02
CA LEU A 381 7.50 -14.73 3.17
C LEU A 381 8.49 -13.61 3.51
N ASP A 382 9.77 -13.82 3.22
CA ASP A 382 10.82 -12.86 3.50
C ASP A 382 10.97 -11.76 2.46
N LEU A 383 10.27 -11.82 1.31
CA LEU A 383 10.37 -10.85 0.20
C LEU A 383 10.29 -9.38 0.63
N HIS A 384 9.42 -9.07 1.61
CA HIS A 384 9.23 -7.70 2.10
C HIS A 384 10.08 -7.35 3.33
N SER A 385 11.04 -8.19 3.67
CA SER A 385 11.99 -8.01 4.76
C SER A 385 13.40 -7.80 4.21
N ASP A 386 14.22 -7.11 4.99
CA ASP A 386 15.65 -6.94 4.67
C ASP A 386 16.38 -8.29 4.63
N CYS A 387 15.81 -9.34 5.25
CA CYS A 387 16.33 -10.70 5.19
C CYS A 387 16.26 -11.34 3.80
N PHE A 388 15.41 -10.84 2.89
CA PHE A 388 15.22 -11.46 1.56
C PHE A 388 16.53 -11.58 0.80
N PHE A 389 17.28 -10.47 0.74
CA PHE A 389 18.57 -10.41 0.10
C PHE A 389 19.62 -11.18 0.90
N THR A 390 19.73 -10.93 2.22
CA THR A 390 20.80 -11.54 3.03
C THR A 390 20.72 -13.07 3.06
N ASN A 391 19.50 -13.63 3.08
CA ASN A 391 19.29 -15.08 3.05
C ASN A 391 19.69 -15.73 1.71
N ARG A 392 19.88 -14.93 0.65
CA ARG A 392 20.17 -15.36 -0.72
C ARG A 392 21.36 -14.59 -1.30
N GLU A 393 22.20 -13.99 -0.47
CA GLU A 393 23.16 -12.97 -0.91
C GLU A 393 24.11 -13.50 -1.97
N GLU A 394 24.71 -14.67 -1.74
CA GLU A 394 25.59 -15.31 -2.71
C GLU A 394 24.90 -15.56 -4.07
N HIS A 395 23.67 -16.07 -4.04
CA HIS A 395 22.89 -16.38 -5.24
C HIS A 395 22.54 -15.10 -6.01
N PHE A 396 22.12 -14.05 -5.30
CA PHE A 396 21.83 -12.75 -5.92
C PHE A 396 23.09 -12.11 -6.50
N LEU A 397 24.20 -12.07 -5.76
CA LEU A 397 25.46 -11.50 -6.23
C LEU A 397 26.00 -12.25 -7.46
N LYS A 398 25.80 -13.56 -7.54
CA LYS A 398 26.11 -14.35 -8.75
C LYS A 398 25.17 -14.01 -9.90
N ALA A 399 23.87 -13.91 -9.64
CA ALA A 399 22.87 -13.56 -10.66
C ALA A 399 23.09 -12.15 -11.24
N PHE A 400 23.41 -11.16 -10.41
CA PHE A 400 23.69 -9.79 -10.86
C PHE A 400 24.94 -9.71 -11.71
N ARG A 401 26.01 -10.42 -11.32
CA ARG A 401 27.23 -10.53 -12.12
C ARG A 401 26.95 -11.19 -13.46
N ALA A 402 26.23 -12.32 -13.46
CA ALA A 402 25.83 -12.98 -14.69
C ALA A 402 25.02 -12.06 -15.61
N ILE A 403 24.05 -11.30 -15.07
CA ILE A 403 23.26 -10.34 -15.85
C ILE A 403 24.16 -9.23 -16.43
N SER A 404 25.08 -8.68 -15.64
CA SER A 404 25.96 -7.59 -16.10
C SER A 404 26.99 -8.03 -17.15
N GLU A 405 27.42 -9.29 -17.10
CA GLU A 405 28.42 -9.86 -18.01
C GLU A 405 27.79 -10.49 -19.27
N SER A 406 26.46 -10.67 -19.30
CA SER A 406 25.74 -11.24 -20.44
C SER A 406 25.70 -10.28 -21.63
N THR A 407 25.77 -10.86 -22.82
CA THR A 407 25.35 -10.19 -24.04
C THR A 407 23.84 -9.94 -24.05
N ILE A 408 23.39 -9.00 -24.88
CA ILE A 408 21.96 -8.73 -25.05
C ILE A 408 21.19 -9.99 -25.47
N GLN A 409 21.75 -10.76 -26.42
CA GLN A 409 21.12 -11.97 -26.93
C GLN A 409 20.93 -13.03 -25.82
N GLU A 410 21.95 -13.25 -24.98
CA GLU A 410 21.84 -14.19 -23.85
C GLU A 410 20.77 -13.76 -22.85
N LEU A 411 20.60 -12.46 -22.62
CA LEU A 411 19.54 -11.96 -21.74
C LEU A 411 18.14 -12.17 -22.35
N GLU A 412 17.98 -11.96 -23.65
CA GLU A 412 16.72 -12.23 -24.35
C GLU A 412 16.34 -13.71 -24.33
N GLU A 413 17.33 -14.59 -24.54
CA GLU A 413 17.16 -16.04 -24.46
C GLU A 413 16.81 -16.47 -23.02
N LYS A 414 17.51 -15.92 -22.02
CA LYS A 414 17.22 -16.17 -20.61
C LYS A 414 15.80 -15.76 -20.23
N VAL A 415 15.35 -14.58 -20.64
CA VAL A 415 13.98 -14.12 -20.42
C VAL A 415 12.97 -15.02 -21.12
N ALA A 416 13.22 -15.40 -22.38
CA ALA A 416 12.30 -16.28 -23.12
C ALA A 416 12.16 -17.66 -22.46
N ALA A 417 13.28 -18.23 -22.01
CA ALA A 417 13.30 -19.50 -21.29
C ALA A 417 12.50 -19.41 -19.98
N ALA A 418 12.76 -18.37 -19.17
CA ALA A 418 12.03 -18.14 -17.92
C ALA A 418 10.53 -17.88 -18.16
N TYR A 419 10.19 -17.09 -19.17
CA TYR A 419 8.80 -16.80 -19.53
C TYR A 419 8.08 -18.09 -19.92
N SER A 420 8.66 -18.89 -20.82
CA SER A 420 8.06 -20.15 -21.27
C SER A 420 7.91 -21.17 -20.13
N ALA A 421 8.91 -21.30 -19.26
CA ALA A 421 8.90 -22.27 -18.17
C ALA A 421 7.92 -21.91 -17.04
N HIS A 422 7.55 -20.64 -16.91
CA HIS A 422 6.84 -20.14 -15.72
C HIS A 422 5.54 -19.39 -16.02
N TYR A 423 5.18 -19.23 -17.31
CA TYR A 423 3.97 -18.53 -17.72
C TYR A 423 2.73 -18.99 -16.95
N GLY A 424 1.95 -18.03 -16.46
CA GLY A 424 0.71 -18.28 -15.72
C GLY A 424 0.89 -18.67 -14.24
N LYS A 425 2.12 -18.86 -13.75
CA LYS A 425 2.36 -19.12 -12.32
C LYS A 425 2.14 -17.85 -11.49
N SER A 426 1.41 -17.97 -10.38
CA SER A 426 1.14 -16.88 -9.44
C SER A 426 2.45 -16.40 -8.81
N SER A 427 2.95 -15.24 -9.23
CA SER A 427 4.31 -14.76 -8.92
C SER A 427 4.37 -13.22 -8.92
N LEU A 428 5.58 -12.65 -8.90
CA LEU A 428 5.81 -11.21 -9.09
C LEU A 428 5.39 -10.71 -10.49
N VAL A 429 5.31 -11.61 -11.48
CA VAL A 429 5.06 -11.26 -12.87
C VAL A 429 3.56 -11.16 -13.13
N GLN A 430 3.12 -10.02 -13.65
CA GLN A 430 1.76 -9.83 -14.17
C GLN A 430 1.72 -10.27 -15.63
N TRP A 431 1.41 -11.54 -15.86
CA TRP A 431 1.50 -12.21 -17.18
C TRP A 431 0.58 -11.62 -18.25
N ASP A 432 -0.50 -10.96 -17.85
CA ASP A 432 -1.48 -10.32 -18.72
C ASP A 432 -1.03 -8.96 -19.26
N ARG A 433 0.05 -8.38 -18.71
CA ARG A 433 0.54 -7.05 -19.12
C ARG A 433 1.55 -7.06 -20.26
N PHE A 434 2.28 -8.17 -20.44
CA PHE A 434 3.41 -8.20 -21.36
C PHE A 434 3.45 -9.51 -22.14
N SER A 435 3.69 -9.40 -23.45
CA SER A 435 4.12 -10.55 -24.23
C SER A 435 5.59 -10.88 -23.94
N CYS A 436 6.03 -12.10 -24.26
CA CYS A 436 7.45 -12.46 -24.18
C CYS A 436 8.33 -11.52 -25.02
N THR A 437 7.85 -11.18 -26.23
CA THR A 437 8.55 -10.28 -27.16
C THR A 437 8.75 -8.89 -26.58
N ASP A 438 7.74 -8.33 -25.89
CA ASP A 438 7.87 -7.00 -25.28
C ASP A 438 8.96 -6.99 -24.21
N ILE A 439 9.04 -8.02 -23.36
CA ILE A 439 10.08 -8.08 -22.32
C ILE A 439 11.47 -8.25 -22.95
N GLN A 440 11.62 -9.06 -24.00
CA GLN A 440 12.89 -9.22 -24.71
C GLN A 440 13.37 -7.89 -25.30
N GLU A 441 12.50 -7.16 -25.98
CA GLU A 441 12.82 -5.83 -26.52
C GLU A 441 13.17 -4.82 -25.42
N ILE A 442 12.45 -4.83 -24.29
CA ILE A 442 12.77 -3.97 -23.14
C ILE A 442 14.16 -4.31 -22.59
N VAL A 443 14.49 -5.60 -22.46
CA VAL A 443 15.81 -6.05 -22.02
C VAL A 443 16.91 -5.57 -22.96
N ARG A 444 16.70 -5.67 -24.27
CA ARG A 444 17.62 -5.14 -25.29
C ARG A 444 17.83 -3.63 -25.17
N CYS A 445 16.76 -2.87 -24.97
CA CYS A 445 16.82 -1.41 -24.90
C CYS A 445 17.42 -0.88 -23.58
N LEU A 446 17.27 -1.59 -22.46
CA LEU A 446 17.85 -1.20 -21.17
C LEU A 446 19.30 -1.65 -21.01
N GLY A 447 19.62 -2.84 -21.53
CA GLY A 447 20.97 -3.41 -21.48
C GLY A 447 21.36 -4.01 -20.12
N PRO A 448 22.48 -4.77 -20.09
CA PRO A 448 22.88 -5.61 -18.96
C PRO A 448 23.14 -4.84 -17.67
N THR A 449 23.85 -3.71 -17.74
CA THR A 449 24.24 -2.91 -16.57
C THR A 449 23.02 -2.37 -15.82
N VAL A 450 22.07 -1.78 -16.55
CA VAL A 450 20.85 -1.22 -15.98
C VAL A 450 19.99 -2.32 -15.35
N LEU A 451 19.79 -3.43 -16.07
CA LEU A 451 18.99 -4.56 -15.60
C LEU A 451 19.58 -5.19 -14.33
N SER A 452 20.89 -5.40 -14.30
CA SER A 452 21.60 -5.94 -13.13
C SER A 452 21.39 -5.04 -11.92
N ARG A 453 21.55 -3.72 -12.10
CA ARG A 453 21.40 -2.77 -11.00
C ARG A 453 19.96 -2.65 -10.52
N VAL A 454 18.97 -2.59 -11.42
CA VAL A 454 17.55 -2.58 -11.05
C VAL A 454 17.19 -3.83 -10.24
N CYS A 455 17.66 -5.02 -10.67
CA CYS A 455 17.45 -6.26 -9.94
C CYS A 455 18.09 -6.21 -8.54
N GLU A 456 19.30 -5.66 -8.43
CA GLU A 456 19.96 -5.48 -7.13
C GLU A 456 19.17 -4.55 -6.19
N LEU A 457 18.74 -3.39 -6.69
CA LEU A 457 17.97 -2.42 -5.93
C LEU A 457 16.66 -3.07 -5.41
N LEU A 458 15.94 -3.79 -6.28
CA LEU A 458 14.72 -4.50 -5.90
C LEU A 458 14.98 -5.63 -4.90
N ALA A 459 16.02 -6.44 -5.09
CA ALA A 459 16.34 -7.53 -4.17
C ALA A 459 16.70 -7.02 -2.77
N ARG A 460 17.52 -5.97 -2.66
CA ARG A 460 17.99 -5.45 -1.36
C ARG A 460 16.88 -4.84 -0.52
N GLN A 461 15.92 -4.15 -1.13
CA GLN A 461 14.90 -3.37 -0.42
C GLN A 461 13.52 -3.42 -1.09
N PHE A 462 13.05 -4.62 -1.48
CA PHE A 462 11.83 -4.79 -2.27
C PHE A 462 10.63 -4.05 -1.68
N ARG A 463 10.39 -4.15 -0.37
CA ARG A 463 9.29 -3.44 0.31
C ARG A 463 9.29 -1.93 0.07
N HIS A 464 10.47 -1.31 0.04
CA HIS A 464 10.61 0.13 -0.13
C HIS A 464 10.68 0.55 -1.58
N ARG A 465 11.10 -0.36 -2.47
CA ARG A 465 11.38 -0.09 -3.88
C ARG A 465 10.33 -0.64 -4.85
N ARG A 466 9.38 -1.48 -4.41
CA ARG A 466 8.25 -2.00 -5.20
C ARG A 466 7.25 -0.95 -5.72
N SER A 467 7.46 0.33 -5.39
CA SER A 467 6.52 1.42 -5.65
C SER A 467 7.28 2.71 -5.90
N GLY A 468 6.67 3.61 -6.67
CA GLY A 468 7.29 4.86 -7.12
C GLY A 468 8.24 4.68 -8.30
N LEU A 469 8.20 3.53 -8.97
CA LEU A 469 8.80 3.36 -10.29
C LEU A 469 8.05 4.25 -11.32
N PRO A 470 8.70 4.68 -12.41
CA PRO A 470 8.08 5.55 -13.41
C PRO A 470 6.79 4.95 -13.98
N ASP A 471 5.79 5.80 -14.22
CA ASP A 471 4.49 5.38 -14.77
C ASP A 471 4.66 4.68 -16.14
N LEU A 472 5.48 5.27 -17.02
CA LEU A 472 5.71 4.80 -18.38
C LEU A 472 7.14 4.27 -18.57
N LEU A 473 7.22 3.18 -19.33
CA LEU A 473 8.43 2.80 -20.06
C LEU A 473 8.09 2.77 -21.54
N VAL A 474 8.78 3.58 -22.34
CA VAL A 474 8.65 3.64 -23.80
C VAL A 474 9.95 3.20 -24.45
N TRP A 475 9.90 2.49 -25.56
CA TRP A 475 11.10 1.96 -26.21
C TRP A 475 10.97 1.91 -27.73
N ASN A 476 12.13 1.89 -28.38
CA ASN A 476 12.25 1.69 -29.81
C ASN A 476 13.20 0.50 -30.06
N PRO A 477 12.68 -0.65 -30.52
CA PRO A 477 13.48 -1.85 -30.74
C PRO A 477 14.43 -1.76 -31.95
N GLU A 478 14.22 -0.80 -32.86
CA GLU A 478 15.11 -0.58 -34.01
C GLU A 478 16.35 0.23 -33.62
N THR A 479 16.19 1.17 -32.67
CA THR A 479 17.29 2.03 -32.20
C THR A 479 17.91 1.56 -30.88
N ASN A 480 17.35 0.51 -30.27
CA ASN A 480 17.74 -0.01 -28.95
C ASN A 480 17.73 1.07 -27.85
N LYS A 481 16.72 1.95 -27.87
CA LYS A 481 16.57 3.03 -26.89
C LYS A 481 15.32 2.82 -26.06
N ALA A 482 15.43 3.05 -24.76
CA ALA A 482 14.31 3.14 -23.83
C ALA A 482 14.33 4.49 -23.11
N LYS A 483 13.15 5.00 -22.81
CA LYS A 483 12.93 6.16 -21.95
C LYS A 483 11.91 5.81 -20.87
N ALA A 484 12.20 6.18 -19.64
CA ALA A 484 11.25 6.08 -18.54
C ALA A 484 10.65 7.47 -18.26
N ALA A 485 9.32 7.55 -18.14
CA ALA A 485 8.65 8.83 -17.91
C ALA A 485 7.66 8.73 -16.74
N GLU A 486 7.77 9.69 -15.83
CA GLU A 486 6.84 9.87 -14.73
C GLU A 486 5.82 10.94 -15.11
N VAL A 487 4.54 10.56 -15.24
CA VAL A 487 3.50 11.41 -15.79
C VAL A 487 2.82 12.20 -14.66
N LYS A 488 2.62 13.50 -14.87
CA LYS A 488 1.93 14.37 -13.92
C LYS A 488 0.84 15.17 -14.61
N GLY A 489 -0.39 14.94 -14.16
CA GLY A 489 -1.53 15.76 -14.55
C GLY A 489 -1.51 17.13 -13.86
N PRO A 490 -2.47 18.01 -14.20
CA PRO A 490 -2.62 19.31 -13.58
C PRO A 490 -2.79 19.21 -12.06
N GLY A 491 -1.90 19.85 -11.31
CA GLY A 491 -1.92 19.86 -9.84
C GLY A 491 -1.18 18.70 -9.17
N ASP A 492 -0.69 17.72 -9.94
CA ASP A 492 0.01 16.56 -9.39
C ASP A 492 1.48 16.87 -9.10
N THR A 493 1.98 16.29 -8.01
CA THR A 493 3.38 16.43 -7.57
C THR A 493 4.05 15.07 -7.45
N LEU A 494 5.38 15.07 -7.52
CA LEU A 494 6.16 13.84 -7.36
C LEU A 494 6.13 13.38 -5.91
N SER A 495 5.90 12.09 -5.69
CA SER A 495 6.13 11.49 -4.39
C SER A 495 7.63 11.31 -4.12
N PRO A 496 8.07 11.24 -2.84
CA PRO A 496 9.46 11.01 -2.51
C PRO A 496 10.05 9.72 -3.11
N LYS A 497 9.22 8.68 -3.27
CA LYS A 497 9.64 7.42 -3.89
C LYS A 497 9.94 7.59 -5.39
N GLN A 498 9.13 8.36 -6.09
CA GLN A 498 9.32 8.67 -7.52
C GLN A 498 10.58 9.49 -7.75
N VAL A 499 10.84 10.49 -6.90
CA VAL A 499 12.08 11.27 -6.98
C VAL A 499 13.31 10.38 -6.83
N VAL A 500 13.31 9.47 -5.84
CA VAL A 500 14.43 8.53 -5.64
C VAL A 500 14.62 7.63 -6.87
N TRP A 501 13.55 7.02 -7.37
CA TRP A 501 13.66 6.12 -8.52
C TRP A 501 14.15 6.81 -9.79
N LEU A 502 13.61 7.99 -10.12
CA LEU A 502 14.08 8.77 -11.26
C LEU A 502 15.58 9.10 -11.16
N ARG A 503 16.08 9.39 -9.95
CA ARG A 503 17.51 9.64 -9.74
C ARG A 503 18.37 8.41 -9.88
N GLU A 504 17.91 7.27 -9.35
CA GLU A 504 18.62 6.01 -9.48
C GLU A 504 18.73 5.60 -10.95
N LEU A 505 17.66 5.81 -11.74
CA LEU A 505 17.68 5.53 -13.17
C LEU A 505 18.57 6.52 -13.94
N LEU A 506 18.50 7.82 -13.64
CA LEU A 506 19.40 8.82 -14.24
C LEU A 506 20.87 8.55 -13.93
N ALA A 507 21.19 8.11 -12.71
CA ALA A 507 22.54 7.73 -12.32
C ALA A 507 23.04 6.46 -13.04
N LEU A 508 22.16 5.73 -13.71
CA LEU A 508 22.46 4.57 -14.55
C LEU A 508 22.40 4.91 -16.05
N ASP A 509 22.42 6.21 -16.39
CA ASP A 509 22.33 6.72 -17.76
C ASP A 509 21.06 6.28 -18.50
N VAL A 510 19.99 5.94 -17.78
CA VAL A 510 18.66 5.71 -18.37
C VAL A 510 18.03 7.07 -18.66
N ASP A 511 17.57 7.27 -19.90
CA ASP A 511 16.84 8.48 -20.29
C ASP A 511 15.53 8.57 -19.49
N CYS A 512 15.47 9.50 -18.53
CA CYS A 512 14.35 9.66 -17.62
C CYS A 512 13.91 11.11 -17.52
N GLU A 513 12.59 11.34 -17.48
CA GLU A 513 12.05 12.67 -17.31
C GLU A 513 10.68 12.67 -16.62
N VAL A 514 10.30 13.84 -16.11
CA VAL A 514 8.95 14.11 -15.61
C VAL A 514 8.14 14.70 -16.75
N CYS A 515 7.10 13.99 -17.20
CA CYS A 515 6.21 14.43 -18.25
C CYS A 515 5.00 15.16 -17.65
N ARG A 516 4.97 16.50 -17.75
CA ARG A 516 3.86 17.31 -17.24
C ARG A 516 2.83 17.55 -18.32
N VAL A 517 1.59 17.13 -18.08
CA VAL A 517 0.48 17.35 -19.01
C VAL A 517 -0.28 18.61 -18.63
N ALA A 518 -0.09 19.67 -19.41
CA ALA A 518 -0.86 20.90 -19.31
C ALA A 518 -2.22 20.75 -19.99
N ALA A 519 -3.28 21.05 -19.25
CA ALA A 519 -4.64 21.07 -19.76
C ALA A 519 -4.87 22.25 -20.71
N THR A 520 -5.36 21.95 -21.92
CA THR A 520 -5.86 22.94 -22.87
C THR A 520 -7.38 22.85 -22.92
N SER A 521 -8.06 23.99 -22.84
CA SER A 521 -9.52 24.05 -22.95
C SER A 521 -9.95 23.89 -24.40
N SER A 522 -11.00 23.10 -24.65
CA SER A 522 -11.74 23.21 -25.91
C SER A 522 -12.28 24.63 -26.00
N LYS A 523 -12.10 25.30 -27.15
CA LYS A 523 -12.53 26.69 -27.38
C LYS A 523 -14.05 26.84 -27.16
N ARG A 524 -14.47 27.16 -25.94
CA ARG A 524 -15.76 27.82 -25.63
C ARG A 524 -15.80 28.47 -24.24
N LEU A 525 -14.75 29.20 -23.87
CA LEU A 525 -14.77 30.14 -22.72
C LEU A 525 -14.12 31.51 -23.03
N GLN A 526 -14.08 31.92 -24.30
CA GLN A 526 -13.83 33.31 -24.70
C GLN A 526 -15.10 33.95 -25.27
N LYS A 527 -16.20 33.92 -24.50
CA LYS A 527 -17.36 34.81 -24.74
C LYS A 527 -18.16 35.05 -23.46
N LYS A 528 -17.49 35.46 -22.38
CA LYS A 528 -18.10 36.12 -21.22
C LYS A 528 -17.02 36.92 -20.48
N LYS A 529 -16.49 37.94 -21.16
CA LYS A 529 -15.77 39.03 -20.50
C LYS A 529 -16.09 40.43 -21.03
N ASN A 530 -16.99 40.54 -22.01
CA ASN A 530 -17.53 41.82 -22.47
C ASN A 530 -19.06 41.70 -22.54
N GLY A 531 -19.76 42.37 -21.62
CA GLY A 531 -21.21 42.59 -21.72
C GLY A 531 -21.93 42.65 -20.37
N ALA A 532 -22.29 43.88 -19.99
CA ALA A 532 -23.25 44.30 -18.97
C ALA A 532 -22.77 44.40 -17.50
N ASP A 533 -22.06 45.50 -17.22
CA ASP A 533 -22.58 46.46 -16.24
C ASP A 533 -23.94 46.97 -16.75
N GLU A 534 -25.01 46.75 -15.98
CA GLU A 534 -26.02 47.77 -15.68
C GLU A 534 -27.14 47.18 -14.79
N LYS A 535 -27.30 47.85 -13.63
CA LYS A 535 -28.56 48.21 -12.95
C LYS A 535 -29.27 47.23 -11.99
N VAL A 536 -29.19 47.65 -10.72
CA VAL A 536 -30.31 48.08 -9.83
C VAL A 536 -31.04 47.01 -8.99
N CYS A 537 -30.87 47.22 -7.68
CA CYS A 537 -31.78 47.12 -6.52
C CYS A 537 -32.68 45.90 -6.25
N SER A 538 -32.62 45.57 -4.95
CA SER A 538 -33.70 45.43 -3.95
C SER A 538 -34.33 44.06 -3.65
N GLU A 539 -34.63 43.94 -2.33
CA GLU A 539 -35.49 43.01 -1.58
C GLU A 539 -34.81 41.73 -1.05
N GLN A 540 -34.40 41.66 0.23
CA GLN A 540 -35.13 41.49 1.51
C GLN A 540 -35.72 40.09 1.77
N MET A 541 -35.31 39.53 2.93
CA MET A 541 -36.00 38.59 3.85
C MET A 541 -36.31 37.17 3.30
N ASP A 542 -36.05 36.05 3.99
CA ASP A 542 -35.88 35.71 5.40
C ASP A 542 -34.66 34.79 5.66
#